data_AF-A0A150WN17-F1
#
_entry.id   AF-A0A150WN17-F1
#
_cell.length_a   1.000
_cell.length_b   1.000
_cell.length_c   1.000
_cell.angle_alpha   90.00
_cell.angle_beta   90.00
_cell.angle_gamma   90.00
#
_symmetry.space_group_name_H-M   'P 1'
#
loop_
_entity.id
_entity.type
_entity.pdbx_description
1 polymer ?
#
loop_
_entity_poly.entity_id
_entity_poly.type
_entity_poly.pdbx_seq_one_letter_code
_entity_poly.pdbx_strand_id
1 'polypeptide(L)'
;MSVKTFKKGEVIFKDGDKITSVFLIQSGGANQCLIRGKKNIDLFQLGASHILGDQIILGQATHPTSAIATAETKVLEIPVDTLKQHYEAAPQMLKVIIKSLADRLRLAVNDVRSSRLEKDSSPCPEDQVAKAFGSVFHTANHKGDRSQAGRVIVDWSMMKQYCQRVMGESPKRMEQAVNILVKLKLALYEMGKSPDNPDGPDEIQKVHFLDLGLVESFFEFYQYYYFKGGRSEILKVDELCQQMLNGLLKLTETETPDRFGVVGVDFAKFGEYCQNEIGFKLNNDHFSRLEQKGVFMKRRTVGNGVLLQFEFKEFRSIAQSWRMLREIDKWNEKGFVDMDEKEEKPKKKSGGPSCPACAAELQASAKFCHECGHKITAAA
;
A
#
# COMPACT_ATOMS: atom_id res chain seq x y z
N MET A 1 -18.60 22.31 -31.18
CA MET A 1 -17.24 21.77 -31.23
C MET A 1 -16.27 22.93 -31.05
N SER A 2 -15.20 22.75 -30.28
CA SER A 2 -14.22 23.81 -29.96
C SER A 2 -12.80 23.26 -30.06
N VAL A 3 -11.86 24.11 -30.45
CA VAL A 3 -10.44 23.72 -30.50
C VAL A 3 -9.79 24.02 -29.16
N LYS A 4 -9.08 23.03 -28.60
CA LYS A 4 -8.26 23.17 -27.39
C LYS A 4 -6.82 22.78 -27.69
N THR A 5 -5.88 23.43 -27.02
CA THR A 5 -4.45 23.11 -27.11
C THR A 5 -3.93 22.75 -25.73
N PHE A 6 -3.23 21.63 -25.65
CA PHE A 6 -2.60 21.12 -24.44
C PHE A 6 -1.09 21.13 -24.62
N LYS A 7 -0.35 21.57 -23.60
CA LYS A 7 1.12 21.49 -23.59
C LYS A 7 1.56 20.06 -23.26
N LYS A 8 2.81 19.74 -23.60
CA LYS A 8 3.42 18.47 -23.21
C LYS A 8 3.32 18.27 -21.69
N GLY A 9 2.82 17.10 -21.28
CA GLY A 9 2.61 16.72 -19.89
C GLY A 9 1.26 17.14 -19.30
N GLU A 10 0.46 17.95 -20.00
CA GLU A 10 -0.87 18.33 -19.53
C GLU A 10 -1.86 17.16 -19.65
N VAL A 11 -2.69 17.00 -18.62
CA VAL A 11 -3.72 15.98 -18.56
C VAL A 11 -4.94 16.47 -19.35
N ILE A 12 -5.37 15.71 -20.34
CA ILE A 12 -6.58 15.98 -21.14
C ILE A 12 -7.82 15.58 -20.33
N PHE A 13 -7.78 14.40 -19.71
CA PHE A 13 -8.76 13.89 -18.74
C PHE A 13 -8.13 12.81 -17.86
N LYS A 14 -8.69 12.58 -16.68
CA LYS A 14 -8.27 11.51 -15.76
C LYS A 14 -9.21 10.32 -15.80
N ASP A 15 -8.68 9.18 -15.36
CA ASP A 15 -9.46 7.98 -15.06
C ASP A 15 -10.51 8.31 -13.98
N GLY A 16 -11.74 7.86 -14.20
CA GLY A 16 -12.90 8.15 -13.34
C GLY A 16 -13.64 9.46 -13.65
N ASP A 17 -13.06 10.38 -14.42
CA ASP A 17 -13.74 11.63 -14.80
C ASP A 17 -14.98 11.34 -15.66
N LYS A 18 -16.06 12.09 -15.45
CA LYS A 18 -17.26 12.00 -16.30
C LYS A 18 -16.93 12.40 -17.74
N ILE A 19 -17.37 11.58 -18.69
CA ILE A 19 -17.21 11.89 -20.11
C ILE A 19 -18.23 12.96 -20.51
N THR A 20 -17.76 14.19 -20.65
CA THR A 20 -18.56 15.33 -21.11
C THR A 20 -18.29 15.70 -22.57
N SER A 21 -17.08 15.36 -23.04
CA SER A 21 -16.62 15.57 -24.41
C SER A 21 -15.73 14.43 -24.87
N VAL A 22 -15.65 14.27 -26.19
CA VAL A 22 -14.70 13.41 -26.91
C VAL A 22 -13.70 14.30 -27.64
N PHE A 23 -12.46 13.87 -27.77
CA PHE A 23 -11.39 14.70 -28.32
C PHE A 23 -10.77 14.04 -29.55
N LEU A 24 -10.87 14.69 -30.71
CA LEU A 24 -10.16 14.29 -31.93
C LEU A 24 -8.81 15.02 -31.98
N ILE A 25 -7.71 14.29 -32.02
CA ILE A 25 -6.37 14.89 -32.11
C ILE A 25 -6.16 15.43 -33.53
N GLN A 26 -5.99 16.74 -33.65
CA GLN A 26 -5.69 17.41 -34.93
C GLN A 26 -4.18 17.40 -35.21
N SER A 27 -3.36 17.65 -34.20
CA SER A 27 -1.90 17.62 -34.29
C SER A 27 -1.27 17.33 -32.93
N GLY A 28 -0.04 16.80 -32.91
CA GLY A 28 0.64 16.37 -31.69
C GLY A 28 0.32 14.92 -31.34
N GLY A 29 0.25 14.60 -30.04
CA GLY A 29 -0.02 13.25 -29.58
C GLY A 29 -0.33 13.16 -28.09
N ALA A 30 -1.04 12.13 -27.71
CA ALA A 30 -1.41 11.84 -26.34
C ALA A 30 -1.07 10.40 -25.99
N ASN A 31 -0.76 10.17 -24.72
CA ASN A 31 -0.56 8.85 -24.16
C ASN A 31 -1.80 8.48 -23.37
N GLN A 32 -2.42 7.36 -23.72
CA GLN A 32 -3.49 6.78 -22.94
C GLN A 32 -2.86 5.87 -21.88
N CYS A 33 -3.06 6.20 -20.60
CA CYS A 33 -2.32 5.60 -19.51
C CYS A 33 -3.18 5.41 -18.25
N LEU A 34 -2.67 4.61 -17.31
CA LEU A 34 -3.14 4.61 -15.92
C LEU A 34 -2.18 5.43 -15.09
N ILE A 35 -2.69 6.48 -14.43
CA ILE A 35 -1.90 7.27 -13.48
C ILE A 35 -1.87 6.48 -12.15
N ARG A 36 -0.66 6.18 -11.65
CA ARG A 36 -0.41 5.44 -10.40
C ARG A 36 0.67 6.15 -9.60
N GLY A 37 0.26 6.97 -8.63
CA GLY A 37 1.18 7.80 -7.85
C GLY A 37 2.05 8.69 -8.77
N LYS A 38 3.37 8.49 -8.74
CA LYS A 38 4.35 9.23 -9.56
C LYS A 38 4.67 8.59 -10.91
N LYS A 39 4.15 7.39 -11.21
CA LYS A 39 4.41 6.67 -12.47
C LYS A 39 3.13 6.56 -13.29
N ASN A 40 3.29 6.64 -14.61
CA ASN A 40 2.22 6.35 -15.56
C ASN A 40 2.48 4.98 -16.18
N ILE A 41 1.45 4.15 -16.23
CA ILE A 41 1.47 2.89 -16.97
C ILE A 41 0.88 3.15 -18.35
N ASP A 42 1.74 3.17 -19.35
CA ASP A 42 1.35 3.49 -20.73
C ASP A 42 0.67 2.31 -21.40
N LEU A 43 -0.53 2.57 -21.94
CA LEU A 43 -1.34 1.57 -22.64
C LEU A 43 -1.19 1.75 -24.15
N PHE A 44 -1.44 2.97 -24.65
CA PHE A 44 -1.42 3.29 -26.07
C PHE A 44 -0.87 4.69 -26.32
N GLN A 45 -0.04 4.82 -27.35
CA GLN A 45 0.35 6.12 -27.87
C GLN A 45 -0.57 6.50 -29.03
N LEU A 46 -1.20 7.67 -28.93
CA LEU A 46 -2.20 8.16 -29.87
C LEU A 46 -1.71 9.46 -30.51
N GLY A 47 -1.91 9.60 -31.83
CA GLY A 47 -1.45 10.74 -32.61
C GLY A 47 -2.58 11.42 -33.36
N ALA A 48 -2.23 12.27 -34.32
CA ALA A 48 -3.19 12.94 -35.19
C ALA A 48 -4.18 11.95 -35.83
N SER A 49 -5.44 12.37 -35.95
CA SER A 49 -6.59 11.59 -36.41
C SER A 49 -7.09 10.50 -35.47
N HIS A 50 -6.46 10.27 -34.31
CA HIS A 50 -7.02 9.40 -33.28
C HIS A 50 -8.02 10.16 -32.40
N ILE A 51 -9.00 9.42 -31.88
CA ILE A 51 -10.04 9.91 -30.99
C ILE A 51 -9.76 9.43 -29.56
N LEU A 52 -9.94 10.31 -28.59
CA LEU A 52 -9.89 10.04 -27.15
C LEU A 52 -11.29 10.15 -26.55
N GLY A 53 -11.65 9.25 -25.63
CA GLY A 53 -12.98 9.23 -25.01
C GLY A 53 -14.06 8.55 -25.86
N ASP A 54 -13.65 7.76 -26.85
CA ASP A 54 -14.48 6.93 -27.72
C ASP A 54 -15.40 5.96 -26.96
N GLN A 55 -15.07 5.64 -25.71
CA GLN A 55 -15.83 4.74 -24.83
C GLN A 55 -17.27 5.19 -24.58
N ILE A 56 -17.58 6.47 -24.75
CA ILE A 56 -18.97 6.98 -24.68
C ILE A 56 -19.89 6.33 -25.71
N ILE A 57 -19.34 5.88 -26.85
CA ILE A 57 -20.10 5.18 -27.90
C ILE A 57 -20.65 3.84 -27.38
N LEU A 58 -19.97 3.22 -26.41
CA LEU A 58 -20.39 1.99 -25.73
C LEU A 58 -21.24 2.26 -24.48
N GLY A 59 -21.64 3.51 -24.24
CA GLY A 59 -22.47 3.89 -23.10
C GLY A 59 -21.70 4.05 -21.78
N GLN A 60 -20.37 4.13 -21.80
CA GLN A 60 -19.62 4.46 -20.57
C GLN A 60 -19.86 5.91 -20.16
N ALA A 61 -20.10 6.14 -18.87
CA ALA A 61 -20.30 7.48 -18.33
C ALA A 61 -19.00 8.16 -17.87
N THR A 62 -17.94 7.38 -17.63
CA THR A 62 -16.65 7.85 -17.09
C THR A 62 -15.49 7.32 -17.92
N HIS A 63 -14.40 8.08 -17.99
CA HIS A 63 -13.17 7.63 -18.63
C HIS A 63 -12.57 6.46 -17.84
N PRO A 64 -12.24 5.32 -18.47
CA PRO A 64 -11.65 4.18 -17.78
C PRO A 64 -10.13 4.25 -17.72
N THR A 65 -9.52 5.28 -18.33
CA THR A 65 -8.08 5.55 -18.40
C THR A 65 -7.88 7.06 -18.41
N SER A 66 -6.65 7.51 -18.19
CA SER A 66 -6.25 8.91 -18.35
C SER A 66 -5.63 9.15 -19.72
N ALA A 67 -5.67 10.39 -20.20
CA ALA A 67 -4.94 10.82 -21.39
C ALA A 67 -4.05 12.02 -21.06
N ILE A 68 -2.76 11.93 -21.41
CA ILE A 68 -1.76 12.97 -21.15
C ILE A 68 -1.08 13.35 -22.46
N ALA A 69 -1.00 14.64 -22.76
CA ALA A 69 -0.34 15.12 -23.97
C ALA A 69 1.18 14.80 -23.93
N THR A 70 1.72 14.20 -25.00
CA THR A 70 3.15 13.84 -25.11
C THR A 70 3.98 14.91 -25.83
N ALA A 71 3.30 15.82 -26.51
CA ALA A 71 3.81 17.02 -27.15
C ALA A 71 2.75 18.13 -27.06
N GLU A 72 3.03 19.32 -27.59
CA GLU A 72 1.96 20.30 -27.82
C GLU A 72 0.89 19.67 -28.72
N THR A 73 -0.32 19.51 -28.18
CA THR A 73 -1.38 18.69 -28.78
C THR A 73 -2.62 19.54 -28.95
N LYS A 74 -3.03 19.70 -30.21
CA LYS A 74 -4.24 20.41 -30.59
C LYS A 74 -5.34 19.39 -30.80
N VAL A 75 -6.46 19.57 -30.12
CA VAL A 75 -7.62 18.69 -30.21
C VAL A 75 -8.87 19.47 -30.62
N LEU A 76 -9.74 18.81 -31.36
CA LEU A 76 -11.12 19.22 -31.54
C LEU A 76 -11.97 18.54 -30.46
N GLU A 77 -12.47 19.34 -29.53
CA GLU A 77 -13.41 18.91 -28.51
C GLU A 77 -14.83 18.85 -29.09
N ILE A 78 -15.43 17.67 -28.98
CA ILE A 78 -16.77 17.35 -29.46
C ILE A 78 -17.62 17.01 -28.23
N PRO A 79 -18.58 17.88 -27.85
CA PRO A 79 -19.50 17.57 -26.75
C PRO A 79 -20.27 16.28 -27.02
N VAL A 80 -20.54 15.51 -25.97
CA VAL A 80 -21.23 14.21 -26.08
C VAL A 80 -22.58 14.33 -26.79
N ASP A 81 -23.34 15.40 -26.54
CA ASP A 81 -24.64 15.60 -27.19
C ASP A 81 -24.52 15.80 -28.70
N THR A 82 -23.50 16.54 -29.15
CA THR A 82 -23.18 16.70 -30.57
C THR A 82 -22.76 15.36 -31.18
N LEU A 83 -21.92 14.59 -30.50
CA LEU A 83 -21.52 13.26 -30.97
C LEU A 83 -22.71 12.31 -31.09
N LYS A 84 -23.61 12.31 -30.10
CA LYS A 84 -24.85 11.51 -30.11
C LYS A 84 -25.73 11.89 -31.28
N GLN A 85 -25.93 13.18 -31.56
CA GLN A 85 -26.71 13.63 -32.73
C GLN A 85 -26.13 13.10 -34.04
N HIS A 86 -24.80 13.17 -34.22
CA HIS A 86 -24.13 12.63 -35.40
C HIS A 86 -24.22 11.10 -35.48
N TYR A 87 -24.06 10.41 -34.36
CA TYR A 87 -24.22 8.96 -34.29
C TYR A 87 -25.65 8.55 -34.65
N GLU A 88 -26.66 9.23 -34.11
CA GLU A 88 -28.07 8.90 -34.36
C GLU A 88 -28.51 9.20 -35.81
N ALA A 89 -27.97 10.25 -36.41
CA ALA A 89 -28.20 10.57 -37.81
C ALA A 89 -27.46 9.64 -38.78
N ALA A 90 -26.53 8.82 -38.31
CA ALA A 90 -25.76 7.91 -39.15
C ALA A 90 -26.65 6.78 -39.72
N PRO A 91 -26.38 6.31 -40.96
CA PRO A 91 -27.05 5.14 -41.51
C PRO A 91 -26.90 3.92 -40.61
N GLN A 92 -27.95 3.09 -40.52
CA GLN A 92 -27.99 1.94 -39.61
C GLN A 92 -26.79 1.00 -39.76
N MET A 93 -26.35 0.75 -41.00
CA MET A 93 -25.17 -0.09 -41.26
C MET A 93 -23.90 0.49 -40.61
N LEU A 94 -23.71 1.81 -40.65
CA LEU A 94 -22.55 2.47 -40.05
C LEU A 94 -22.60 2.39 -38.52
N LYS A 95 -23.79 2.55 -37.91
CA LYS A 95 -23.97 2.35 -36.46
C LYS A 95 -23.52 0.96 -36.02
N VAL A 96 -23.87 -0.08 -36.77
CA VAL A 96 -23.48 -1.48 -36.51
C VAL A 96 -21.96 -1.66 -36.62
N ILE A 97 -21.33 -1.12 -37.66
CA ILE A 97 -19.86 -1.19 -37.84
C ILE A 97 -19.15 -0.49 -36.69
N ILE A 98 -19.55 0.74 -36.35
CA ILE A 98 -18.96 1.52 -35.26
C ILE A 98 -19.08 0.76 -33.94
N LYS A 99 -20.26 0.21 -33.62
CA LYS A 99 -20.46 -0.55 -32.39
C LYS A 99 -19.57 -1.79 -32.32
N SER A 100 -19.48 -2.55 -33.42
CA SER A 100 -18.62 -3.74 -33.48
C SER A 100 -17.14 -3.41 -33.27
N LEU A 101 -16.65 -2.33 -33.90
CA LEU A 101 -15.27 -1.87 -33.73
C LEU A 101 -15.01 -1.35 -32.31
N ALA A 102 -15.94 -0.59 -31.74
CA ALA A 102 -15.84 -0.09 -30.38
C ALA A 102 -15.81 -1.25 -29.37
N ASP A 103 -16.66 -2.27 -29.53
CA ASP A 103 -16.67 -3.46 -28.67
C ASP A 103 -15.32 -4.20 -28.70
N ARG A 104 -14.74 -4.40 -29.89
CA ARG A 104 -13.41 -5.01 -30.03
C ARG A 104 -12.32 -4.16 -29.40
N LEU A 105 -12.38 -2.84 -29.58
CA LEU A 105 -11.42 -1.92 -28.97
C LEU A 105 -11.50 -1.96 -27.44
N ARG A 106 -12.70 -2.00 -26.86
CA ARG A 106 -12.88 -2.17 -25.41
C ARG A 106 -12.24 -3.44 -24.88
N LEU A 107 -12.41 -4.57 -25.57
CA LEU A 107 -11.77 -5.83 -25.21
C LEU A 107 -10.25 -5.71 -25.28
N ALA A 108 -9.71 -5.21 -26.39
CA ALA A 108 -8.27 -5.03 -26.57
C ALA A 108 -7.66 -4.08 -25.52
N VAL A 109 -8.35 -2.98 -25.17
CA VAL A 109 -7.91 -2.04 -24.14
C VAL A 109 -7.88 -2.73 -22.77
N ASN A 110 -8.87 -3.56 -22.45
CA ASN A 110 -8.90 -4.31 -21.20
C ASN A 110 -7.79 -5.37 -21.12
N ASP A 111 -7.48 -6.05 -22.23
CA ASP A 111 -6.40 -7.04 -22.30
C ASP A 111 -5.01 -6.40 -22.21
N VAL A 112 -4.81 -5.25 -22.88
CA VAL A 112 -3.55 -4.49 -22.75
C VAL A 112 -3.41 -4.00 -21.31
N ARG A 113 -4.49 -3.48 -20.72
CA ARG A 113 -4.49 -3.05 -19.32
C ARG A 113 -4.15 -4.18 -18.37
N SER A 114 -4.80 -5.34 -18.50
CA SER A 114 -4.56 -6.50 -17.66
C SER A 114 -3.12 -6.98 -17.78
N SER A 115 -2.60 -7.10 -19.01
CA SER A 115 -1.21 -7.52 -19.28
C SER A 115 -0.18 -6.54 -18.72
N ARG A 116 -0.44 -5.23 -18.81
CA ARG A 116 0.45 -4.20 -18.24
C ARG A 116 0.43 -4.24 -16.72
N LEU A 117 -0.73 -4.45 -16.10
CA LEU A 117 -0.86 -4.61 -14.65
C LEU A 117 -0.23 -5.91 -14.13
N GLU A 118 -0.30 -7.00 -14.89
CA GLU A 118 0.38 -8.27 -14.54
C GLU A 118 1.90 -8.14 -14.43
N LYS A 119 2.49 -7.23 -15.21
CA LYS A 119 3.94 -6.99 -15.22
C LYS A 119 4.37 -5.88 -14.27
N ASP A 120 3.42 -5.16 -13.66
CA ASP A 120 3.71 -4.05 -12.77
C ASP A 120 4.06 -4.57 -11.37
N SER A 121 5.36 -4.85 -11.17
CA SER A 121 5.94 -5.12 -9.86
C SER A 121 6.31 -3.84 -9.11
N SER A 122 5.71 -2.69 -9.46
CA SER A 122 6.06 -1.42 -8.83
C SER A 122 6.04 -1.55 -7.29
N PRO A 123 6.96 -0.84 -6.61
CA PRO A 123 6.85 -0.56 -5.19
C PRO A 123 5.41 -0.27 -4.75
N CYS A 124 5.11 -0.46 -3.47
CA CYS A 124 3.86 -0.07 -2.86
C CYS A 124 3.99 1.35 -2.27
N PRO A 125 3.81 2.42 -3.06
CA PRO A 125 3.83 3.77 -2.52
C PRO A 125 2.72 3.96 -1.49
N GLU A 126 2.88 4.97 -0.63
CA GLU A 126 2.03 5.18 0.54
C GLU A 126 0.53 5.22 0.22
N ASP A 127 0.15 5.84 -0.91
CA ASP A 127 -1.25 5.93 -1.36
C ASP A 127 -1.85 4.58 -1.80
N GLN A 128 -1.02 3.57 -2.05
CA GLN A 128 -1.44 2.24 -2.52
C GLN A 128 -1.42 1.18 -1.42
N VAL A 129 -0.80 1.45 -0.25
CA VAL A 129 -0.66 0.43 0.82
C VAL A 129 -2.02 -0.08 1.30
N ALA A 130 -2.91 0.83 1.71
CA ALA A 130 -4.25 0.44 2.17
C ALA A 130 -5.03 -0.33 1.08
N LYS A 131 -4.91 0.08 -0.19
CA LYS A 131 -5.57 -0.58 -1.30
C LYS A 131 -5.02 -1.99 -1.55
N ALA A 132 -3.71 -2.18 -1.51
CA ALA A 132 -3.08 -3.48 -1.76
C ALA A 132 -3.50 -4.51 -0.71
N PHE A 133 -3.38 -4.17 0.58
CA PHE A 133 -3.76 -5.06 1.67
C PHE A 133 -5.28 -5.20 1.83
N GLY A 134 -6.04 -4.13 1.58
CA GLY A 134 -7.51 -4.19 1.52
C GLY A 134 -8.02 -5.09 0.39
N SER A 135 -7.35 -5.09 -0.77
CA SER A 135 -7.67 -6.00 -1.88
C SER A 135 -7.42 -7.46 -1.51
N VAL A 136 -6.32 -7.74 -0.82
CA VAL A 136 -6.02 -9.07 -0.26
C VAL A 136 -7.12 -9.49 0.73
N PHE A 137 -7.44 -8.62 1.70
CA PHE A 137 -8.45 -8.90 2.71
C PHE A 137 -9.84 -9.14 2.11
N HIS A 138 -10.36 -8.21 1.32
CA HIS A 138 -11.73 -8.32 0.79
C HIS A 138 -11.87 -9.52 -0.15
N THR A 139 -10.84 -9.83 -0.93
CA THR A 139 -10.83 -11.03 -1.78
C THR A 139 -10.87 -12.29 -0.93
N ALA A 140 -10.00 -12.41 0.07
CA ALA A 140 -9.98 -13.57 0.96
C ALA A 140 -11.28 -13.70 1.79
N ASN A 141 -11.83 -12.58 2.27
CA ASN A 141 -13.06 -12.58 3.05
C ASN A 141 -14.27 -13.02 2.23
N HIS A 142 -14.33 -12.63 0.95
CA HIS A 142 -15.46 -12.91 0.08
C HIS A 142 -15.36 -14.24 -0.67
N LYS A 143 -14.14 -14.66 -1.06
CA LYS A 143 -13.90 -15.86 -1.88
C LYS A 143 -13.20 -16.99 -1.14
N GLY A 144 -12.74 -16.77 0.09
CA GLY A 144 -12.01 -17.77 0.85
C GLY A 144 -12.91 -18.87 1.42
N ASP A 145 -12.41 -20.09 1.33
CA ASP A 145 -12.95 -21.25 2.02
C ASP A 145 -12.57 -21.20 3.51
N ARG A 146 -13.56 -21.46 4.37
CA ARG A 146 -13.46 -21.47 5.83
C ARG A 146 -13.74 -22.87 6.42
N SER A 147 -13.71 -23.90 5.58
CA SER A 147 -13.92 -25.31 5.98
C SER A 147 -12.90 -25.78 7.02
N GLN A 148 -11.66 -25.27 6.95
CA GLN A 148 -10.62 -25.56 7.94
C GLN A 148 -10.62 -24.53 9.07
N ALA A 149 -10.82 -24.99 10.30
CA ALA A 149 -10.83 -24.14 11.48
C ALA A 149 -9.53 -23.32 11.62
N GLY A 150 -9.68 -22.02 11.90
CA GLY A 150 -8.56 -21.09 12.05
C GLY A 150 -7.84 -20.73 10.76
N ARG A 151 -8.40 -21.05 9.58
CA ARG A 151 -7.82 -20.68 8.28
C ARG A 151 -8.87 -20.09 7.35
N VAL A 152 -8.41 -19.19 6.49
CA VAL A 152 -9.14 -18.76 5.29
C VAL A 152 -8.29 -19.13 4.09
N ILE A 153 -8.78 -20.05 3.26
CA ILE A 153 -8.01 -20.62 2.14
C ILE A 153 -8.55 -20.05 0.84
N VAL A 154 -7.66 -19.50 0.00
CA VAL A 154 -8.05 -18.91 -1.29
C VAL A 154 -7.22 -19.55 -2.40
N ASP A 155 -7.90 -19.97 -3.47
CA ASP A 155 -7.24 -20.38 -4.71
C ASP A 155 -6.45 -19.20 -5.31
N TRP A 156 -5.21 -19.46 -5.72
CA TRP A 156 -4.29 -18.41 -6.16
C TRP A 156 -4.70 -17.79 -7.49
N SER A 157 -5.21 -18.59 -8.43
CA SER A 157 -5.69 -18.11 -9.72
C SER A 157 -6.91 -17.21 -9.53
N MET A 158 -7.87 -17.64 -8.71
CA MET A 158 -9.03 -16.86 -8.31
C MET A 158 -8.62 -15.55 -7.62
N MET A 159 -7.67 -15.61 -6.69
CA MET A 159 -7.20 -14.43 -5.97
C MET A 159 -6.58 -13.39 -6.93
N LYS A 160 -5.70 -13.82 -7.84
CA LYS A 160 -5.13 -12.96 -8.88
C LYS A 160 -6.21 -12.31 -9.74
N GLN A 161 -7.15 -13.12 -10.26
CA GLN A 161 -8.21 -12.63 -11.15
C GLN A 161 -9.15 -11.66 -10.44
N TYR A 162 -9.54 -11.94 -9.19
CA TYR A 162 -10.46 -11.10 -8.45
C TYR A 162 -9.81 -9.76 -8.06
N CYS A 163 -8.58 -9.79 -7.52
CA CYS A 163 -7.82 -8.57 -7.21
C CYS A 163 -7.63 -7.69 -8.45
N GLN A 164 -7.32 -8.28 -9.60
CA GLN A 164 -7.11 -7.54 -10.84
C GLN A 164 -8.41 -6.97 -11.42
N ARG A 165 -9.43 -7.80 -11.59
CA ARG A 165 -10.65 -7.43 -12.34
C ARG A 165 -11.64 -6.65 -11.50
N VAL A 166 -11.73 -6.94 -10.21
CA VAL A 166 -12.71 -6.32 -9.29
C VAL A 166 -12.09 -5.14 -8.56
N MET A 167 -10.87 -5.31 -8.03
CA MET A 167 -10.21 -4.26 -7.22
C MET A 167 -9.28 -3.36 -8.06
N GLY A 168 -9.00 -3.72 -9.32
CA GLY A 168 -8.08 -2.98 -10.17
C GLY A 168 -6.66 -2.95 -9.61
N GLU A 169 -6.27 -3.98 -8.86
CA GLU A 169 -4.95 -4.12 -8.22
C GLU A 169 -4.02 -4.97 -9.08
N SER A 170 -2.72 -4.64 -9.09
CA SER A 170 -1.73 -5.43 -9.83
C SER A 170 -1.62 -6.83 -9.20
N PRO A 171 -1.74 -7.93 -9.98
CA PRO A 171 -1.47 -9.28 -9.48
C PRO A 171 -0.09 -9.41 -8.84
N LYS A 172 0.92 -8.73 -9.38
CA LYS A 172 2.27 -8.75 -8.82
C LYS A 172 2.37 -7.94 -7.53
N ARG A 173 1.73 -6.78 -7.43
CA ARG A 173 1.68 -6.03 -6.16
C ARG A 173 0.94 -6.79 -5.07
N MET A 174 -0.18 -7.43 -5.44
CA MET A 174 -0.93 -8.33 -4.55
C MET A 174 -0.04 -9.49 -4.09
N GLU A 175 0.69 -10.13 -5.00
CA GLU A 175 1.63 -11.21 -4.66
C GLU A 175 2.71 -10.75 -3.69
N GLN A 176 3.29 -9.57 -3.89
CA GLN A 176 4.25 -9.00 -2.93
C GLN A 176 3.59 -8.71 -1.56
N ALA A 177 2.37 -8.19 -1.52
CA ALA A 177 1.65 -8.00 -0.26
C ALA A 177 1.42 -9.33 0.47
N VAL A 178 1.05 -10.40 -0.24
CA VAL A 178 0.91 -11.75 0.33
C VAL A 178 2.27 -12.33 0.75
N ASN A 179 3.35 -12.06 0.01
CA ASN A 179 4.71 -12.45 0.39
C ASN A 179 5.11 -11.86 1.75
N ILE A 180 4.76 -10.59 2.04
CA ILE A 180 4.97 -10.00 3.37
C ILE A 180 4.23 -10.80 4.44
N LEU A 181 2.97 -11.16 4.19
CA LEU A 181 2.18 -11.97 5.13
C LEU A 181 2.80 -13.35 5.34
N VAL A 182 3.29 -14.01 4.29
CA VAL A 182 3.97 -15.31 4.39
C VAL A 182 5.28 -15.18 5.15
N LYS A 183 6.11 -14.17 4.84
CA LYS A 183 7.37 -13.88 5.53
C LYS A 183 7.16 -13.61 7.02
N LEU A 184 6.09 -12.91 7.38
CA LEU A 184 5.70 -12.64 8.76
C LEU A 184 4.95 -13.79 9.45
N LYS A 185 4.78 -14.93 8.78
CA LYS A 185 4.07 -16.13 9.27
C LYS A 185 2.59 -15.85 9.61
N LEU A 186 1.96 -14.97 8.84
CA LEU A 186 0.53 -14.66 8.88
C LEU A 186 -0.26 -15.37 7.77
N ALA A 187 0.45 -15.87 6.76
CA ALA A 187 -0.10 -16.70 5.69
C ALA A 187 0.88 -17.82 5.32
N LEU A 188 0.41 -18.82 4.58
CA LEU A 188 1.22 -19.89 4.02
C LEU A 188 0.84 -20.12 2.56
N TYR A 189 1.80 -20.41 1.70
CA TYR A 189 1.52 -20.90 0.35
C TYR A 189 1.39 -22.42 0.33
N GLU A 190 0.39 -22.89 -0.41
CA GLU A 190 0.30 -24.26 -0.86
C GLU A 190 0.88 -24.31 -2.28
N MET A 191 2.05 -24.94 -2.40
CA MET A 191 2.73 -25.14 -3.69
C MET A 191 2.26 -26.43 -4.35
N GLY A 192 2.21 -26.44 -5.68
CA GLY A 192 1.84 -27.63 -6.43
C GLY A 192 1.99 -27.45 -7.94
N LYS A 193 1.71 -28.51 -8.69
CA LYS A 193 1.74 -28.50 -10.16
C LYS A 193 0.55 -27.76 -10.74
N SER A 194 0.79 -27.03 -11.81
CA SER A 194 -0.27 -26.44 -12.62
C SER A 194 -1.13 -27.53 -13.25
N PRO A 195 -2.47 -27.44 -13.22
CA PRO A 195 -3.32 -28.35 -13.99
C PRO A 195 -3.02 -28.32 -15.50
N ASP A 196 -2.61 -27.15 -16.00
CA ASP A 196 -2.32 -26.92 -17.43
C ASP A 196 -0.88 -27.31 -17.80
N ASN A 197 0.00 -27.52 -16.82
CA ASN A 197 1.38 -27.97 -17.02
C ASN A 197 1.83 -28.89 -15.87
N PRO A 198 1.39 -30.16 -15.88
CA PRO A 198 1.67 -31.11 -14.79
C PRO A 198 3.16 -31.41 -14.60
N ASP A 199 3.95 -31.33 -15.68
CA ASP A 199 5.39 -31.58 -15.69
C ASP A 199 6.21 -30.31 -15.38
N GLY A 200 5.56 -29.16 -15.20
CA GLY A 200 6.19 -27.88 -14.91
C GLY A 200 6.77 -27.76 -13.50
N PRO A 201 7.46 -26.66 -13.16
CA PRO A 201 7.87 -26.37 -11.80
C PRO A 201 6.66 -26.16 -10.89
N ASP A 202 6.86 -26.33 -9.58
CA ASP A 202 5.81 -26.03 -8.60
C ASP A 202 5.52 -24.53 -8.58
N GLU A 203 4.25 -24.18 -8.63
CA GLU A 203 3.74 -22.83 -8.54
C GLU A 203 2.72 -22.72 -7.40
N ILE A 204 2.43 -21.49 -6.97
CA ILE A 204 1.49 -21.22 -5.90
C ILE A 204 0.09 -21.64 -6.34
N GLN A 205 -0.51 -22.61 -5.65
CA GLN A 205 -1.86 -23.08 -5.90
C GLN A 205 -2.87 -22.38 -5.01
N LYS A 206 -2.56 -22.24 -3.71
CA LYS A 206 -3.44 -21.57 -2.75
C LYS A 206 -2.65 -20.74 -1.75
N VAL A 207 -3.34 -19.81 -1.11
CA VAL A 207 -2.87 -19.12 0.08
C VAL A 207 -3.77 -19.47 1.26
N HIS A 208 -3.14 -19.81 2.39
CA HIS A 208 -3.78 -20.08 3.67
C HIS A 208 -3.53 -18.88 4.58
N PHE A 209 -4.53 -18.03 4.79
CA PHE A 209 -4.45 -16.96 5.78
C PHE A 209 -4.68 -17.54 7.18
N LEU A 210 -3.73 -17.34 8.09
CA LEU A 210 -3.77 -17.85 9.46
C LEU A 210 -4.55 -16.92 10.39
N ASP A 211 -4.55 -15.63 10.09
CA ASP A 211 -5.33 -14.62 10.80
C ASP A 211 -5.69 -13.49 9.84
N LEU A 212 -6.90 -13.56 9.29
CA LEU A 212 -7.39 -12.56 8.34
C LEU A 212 -7.72 -11.23 9.04
N GLY A 213 -8.02 -11.25 10.35
CA GLY A 213 -8.34 -10.05 11.13
C GLY A 213 -7.13 -9.14 11.30
N LEU A 214 -5.91 -9.69 11.27
CA LEU A 214 -4.69 -8.89 11.26
C LEU A 214 -4.46 -8.14 9.95
N VAL A 215 -4.84 -8.76 8.82
CA VAL A 215 -4.78 -8.07 7.51
C VAL A 215 -5.79 -6.92 7.51
N GLU A 216 -7.00 -7.17 8.04
CA GLU A 216 -8.04 -6.14 8.22
C GLU A 216 -7.55 -4.97 9.08
N SER A 217 -7.11 -5.27 10.29
CA SER A 217 -6.62 -4.30 11.26
C SER A 217 -5.49 -3.45 10.67
N PHE A 218 -4.59 -4.05 9.89
CA PHE A 218 -3.48 -3.34 9.27
C PHE A 218 -3.93 -2.34 8.19
N PHE A 219 -4.74 -2.76 7.22
CA PHE A 219 -5.11 -1.82 6.14
C PHE A 219 -6.05 -0.73 6.66
N GLU A 220 -6.90 -1.04 7.65
CA GLU A 220 -7.74 -0.03 8.32
C GLU A 220 -6.91 0.96 9.13
N PHE A 221 -5.94 0.47 9.91
CA PHE A 221 -4.95 1.29 10.61
C PHE A 221 -4.24 2.25 9.64
N TYR A 222 -3.73 1.71 8.52
CA TYR A 222 -3.04 2.50 7.52
C TYR A 222 -3.98 3.55 6.91
N GLN A 223 -5.17 3.13 6.45
CA GLN A 223 -6.15 4.01 5.83
C GLN A 223 -6.57 5.15 6.76
N TYR A 224 -6.79 4.84 8.05
CA TYR A 224 -7.16 5.83 9.05
C TYR A 224 -6.10 6.93 9.17
N TYR A 225 -4.83 6.56 9.41
CA TYR A 225 -3.78 7.55 9.64
C TYR A 225 -3.28 8.25 8.38
N TYR A 226 -3.40 7.61 7.22
CA TYR A 226 -3.02 8.20 5.94
C TYR A 226 -4.06 9.19 5.42
N PHE A 227 -5.34 8.78 5.34
CA PHE A 227 -6.37 9.59 4.68
C PHE A 227 -7.15 10.53 5.60
N LYS A 228 -7.33 10.21 6.89
CA LYS A 228 -8.06 11.10 7.83
C LYS A 228 -7.19 12.26 8.37
N GLY A 229 -5.89 12.23 8.10
CA GLY A 229 -4.95 13.31 8.41
C GLY A 229 -4.56 13.43 9.89
N GLY A 230 -3.53 14.23 10.15
CA GLY A 230 -3.17 14.68 11.50
C GLY A 230 -2.19 13.81 12.30
N ARG A 231 -1.86 12.58 11.87
CA ARG A 231 -0.88 11.71 12.56
C ARG A 231 -0.12 10.74 11.64
N SER A 232 0.32 11.20 10.47
CA SER A 232 1.11 10.39 9.53
C SER A 232 2.42 9.86 10.13
N GLU A 233 2.92 10.51 11.19
CA GLU A 233 4.12 10.07 11.91
C GLU A 233 3.98 8.69 12.56
N ILE A 234 2.77 8.22 12.82
CA ILE A 234 2.47 6.85 13.31
C ILE A 234 2.78 5.78 12.26
N LEU A 235 2.71 6.15 10.98
CA LEU A 235 3.00 5.25 9.85
C LEU A 235 4.49 5.12 9.54
N LYS A 236 5.34 5.94 10.19
CA LYS A 236 6.79 5.82 10.09
C LYS A 236 7.32 4.98 11.24
N VAL A 237 7.92 3.84 10.91
CA VAL A 237 8.51 2.94 11.90
C VAL A 237 9.75 3.60 12.49
N ASP A 238 9.75 3.82 13.81
CA ASP A 238 10.95 4.17 14.54
C ASP A 238 11.56 2.91 15.18
N GLU A 239 12.84 2.65 14.90
CA GLU A 239 13.49 1.41 15.32
C GLU A 239 13.60 1.30 16.85
N LEU A 240 13.87 2.41 17.54
CA LEU A 240 13.93 2.42 19.00
C LEU A 240 12.55 2.15 19.61
N CYS A 241 11.51 2.83 19.13
CA CYS A 241 10.13 2.62 19.57
C CYS A 241 9.68 1.17 19.30
N GLN A 242 10.04 0.59 18.15
CA GLN A 242 9.75 -0.82 17.86
C GLN A 242 10.44 -1.76 18.85
N GLN A 243 11.72 -1.53 19.16
CA GLN A 243 12.47 -2.35 20.12
C GLN A 243 11.88 -2.25 21.53
N MET A 244 11.50 -1.03 21.95
CA MET A 244 10.81 -0.81 23.22
C MET A 244 9.44 -1.50 23.27
N LEU A 245 8.62 -1.36 22.23
CA LEU A 245 7.30 -1.96 22.13
C LEU A 245 7.38 -3.50 22.17
N ASN A 246 8.32 -4.08 21.40
CA ASN A 246 8.60 -5.52 21.43
C ASN A 246 9.07 -5.98 22.81
N GLY A 247 9.90 -5.17 23.49
CA GLY A 247 10.35 -5.45 24.85
C GLY A 247 9.22 -5.50 25.87
N LEU A 248 8.31 -4.52 25.82
CA LEU A 248 7.12 -4.47 26.68
C LEU A 248 6.21 -5.68 26.47
N LEU A 249 5.95 -6.04 25.21
CA LEU A 249 5.17 -7.23 24.86
C LEU A 249 5.85 -8.52 25.34
N LYS A 250 7.17 -8.65 25.16
CA LYS A 250 7.94 -9.81 25.62
C LYS A 250 7.89 -9.97 27.14
N LEU A 251 8.03 -8.87 27.89
CA LEU A 251 8.01 -8.90 29.35
C LEU A 251 6.63 -9.19 29.94
N THR A 252 5.57 -9.07 29.15
CA THR A 252 4.17 -9.30 29.54
C THR A 252 3.52 -10.50 28.85
N GLU A 253 4.29 -11.29 28.10
CA GLU A 253 3.77 -12.43 27.32
C GLU A 253 3.13 -13.51 28.20
N THR A 254 3.62 -13.69 29.42
CA THR A 254 3.10 -14.65 30.40
C THR A 254 2.07 -14.05 31.36
N GLU A 255 1.84 -12.74 31.31
CA GLU A 255 0.90 -12.07 32.20
C GLU A 255 -0.53 -12.26 31.72
N THR A 256 -1.45 -12.51 32.65
CA THR A 256 -2.88 -12.55 32.33
C THR A 256 -3.45 -11.14 32.32
N PRO A 257 -4.03 -10.65 31.20
CA PRO A 257 -4.66 -9.34 31.16
C PRO A 257 -5.83 -9.23 32.14
N ASP A 258 -6.05 -8.03 32.67
CA ASP A 258 -7.20 -7.75 33.53
C ASP A 258 -8.54 -7.73 32.74
N ARG A 259 -9.66 -7.41 33.42
CA ARG A 259 -10.99 -7.34 32.80
C ARG A 259 -11.07 -6.35 31.61
N PHE A 260 -10.17 -5.37 31.55
CA PHE A 260 -10.08 -4.37 30.50
C PHE A 260 -9.00 -4.70 29.46
N GLY A 261 -8.35 -5.88 29.55
CA GLY A 261 -7.26 -6.27 28.65
C GLY A 261 -5.93 -5.59 28.98
N VAL A 262 -5.79 -5.00 30.17
CA VAL A 262 -4.60 -4.27 30.58
C VAL A 262 -3.61 -5.22 31.26
N VAL A 263 -2.34 -5.11 30.90
CA VAL A 263 -1.20 -5.80 31.53
C VAL A 263 -0.26 -4.78 32.18
N GLY A 264 0.61 -5.25 33.07
CA GLY A 264 1.55 -4.41 33.81
C GLY A 264 2.98 -4.93 33.77
N VAL A 265 3.95 -4.04 33.61
CA VAL A 265 5.38 -4.34 33.78
C VAL A 265 6.01 -3.36 34.76
N ASP A 266 6.88 -3.85 35.65
CA ASP A 266 7.63 -3.00 36.56
C ASP A 266 8.64 -2.12 35.78
N PHE A 267 8.72 -0.83 36.14
CA PHE A 267 9.59 0.14 35.47
C PHE A 267 11.07 -0.24 35.58
N ALA A 268 11.53 -0.75 36.73
CA ALA A 268 12.92 -1.14 36.92
C ALA A 268 13.23 -2.37 36.04
N LYS A 269 12.34 -3.36 36.01
CA LYS A 269 12.47 -4.54 35.13
C LYS A 269 12.54 -4.15 33.65
N PHE A 270 11.70 -3.21 33.20
CA PHE A 270 11.78 -2.71 31.82
C PHE A 270 13.04 -1.87 31.57
N GLY A 271 13.47 -1.08 32.56
CA GLY A 271 14.73 -0.32 32.50
C GLY A 271 15.96 -1.23 32.34
N GLU A 272 16.01 -2.33 33.08
CA GLU A 272 17.06 -3.37 32.94
C GLU A 272 17.05 -4.00 31.55
N TYR A 273 15.87 -4.31 31.01
CA TYR A 273 15.73 -4.81 29.65
C TYR A 273 16.27 -3.79 28.62
N CYS A 274 15.88 -2.51 28.73
CA CYS A 274 16.38 -1.46 27.84
C CYS A 274 17.91 -1.31 27.91
N GLN A 275 18.48 -1.41 29.12
CA GLN A 275 19.92 -1.28 29.31
C GLN A 275 20.69 -2.48 28.74
N ASN A 276 20.22 -3.71 28.98
CA ASN A 276 20.93 -4.93 28.66
C ASN A 276 20.71 -5.39 27.21
N GLU A 277 19.47 -5.30 26.71
CA GLU A 277 19.08 -5.85 25.40
C GLU A 277 19.08 -4.79 24.30
N ILE A 278 18.70 -3.54 24.63
CA ILE A 278 18.62 -2.45 23.64
C ILE A 278 19.85 -1.54 23.69
N GLY A 279 20.48 -1.40 24.86
CA GLY A 279 21.72 -0.64 25.04
C GLY A 279 21.52 0.85 25.34
N PHE A 280 20.44 1.23 26.04
CA PHE A 280 20.23 2.61 26.50
C PHE A 280 19.59 2.68 27.89
N LYS A 281 19.84 3.79 28.59
CA LYS A 281 19.21 4.06 29.89
C LYS A 281 17.85 4.71 29.70
N LEU A 282 16.80 4.03 30.16
CA LEU A 282 15.41 4.50 30.07
C LEU A 282 15.20 5.83 30.81
N ASN A 283 14.43 6.74 30.21
CA ASN A 283 14.10 8.06 30.75
C ASN A 283 12.74 8.56 30.20
N ASN A 284 12.27 9.74 30.63
CA ASN A 284 10.97 10.31 30.23
C ASN A 284 10.85 10.66 28.73
N ASP A 285 11.95 11.00 28.06
CA ASP A 285 11.92 11.35 26.64
C ASP A 285 11.58 10.12 25.77
N HIS A 286 12.00 8.93 26.19
CA HIS A 286 11.65 7.68 25.50
C HIS A 286 10.13 7.39 25.53
N PHE A 287 9.46 7.67 26.65
CA PHE A 287 8.00 7.55 26.74
C PHE A 287 7.29 8.59 25.89
N SER A 288 7.79 9.84 25.92
CA SER A 288 7.25 10.92 25.07
C SER A 288 7.33 10.55 23.59
N ARG A 289 8.40 9.88 23.17
CA ARG A 289 8.58 9.38 21.80
C ARG A 289 7.60 8.25 21.44
N LEU A 290 7.37 7.30 22.34
CA LEU A 290 6.35 6.25 22.17
C LEU A 290 4.94 6.86 22.04
N GLU A 291 4.60 7.84 22.88
CA GLU A 291 3.31 8.53 22.86
C GLU A 291 3.08 9.29 21.54
N GLN A 292 4.12 9.94 20.99
CA GLN A 292 4.06 10.58 19.66
C GLN A 292 3.76 9.58 18.54
N LYS A 293 4.19 8.31 18.73
CA LYS A 293 3.94 7.19 17.82
C LYS A 293 2.64 6.46 18.12
N GLY A 294 1.80 6.99 19.02
CA GLY A 294 0.49 6.43 19.35
C GLY A 294 0.52 5.28 20.36
N VAL A 295 1.67 5.00 20.98
CA VAL A 295 1.85 3.95 21.98
C VAL A 295 1.71 4.56 23.37
N PHE A 296 0.50 4.48 23.94
CA PHE A 296 0.19 5.08 25.23
C PHE A 296 0.24 4.08 26.37
N MET A 297 0.89 4.44 27.48
CA MET A 297 0.90 3.64 28.70
C MET A 297 0.69 4.51 29.94
N LYS A 298 0.00 3.94 30.92
CA LYS A 298 -0.24 4.58 32.21
C LYS A 298 0.85 4.20 33.20
N ARG A 299 1.42 5.20 33.86
CA ARG A 299 2.35 5.02 34.98
C ARG A 299 1.57 5.05 36.28
N ARG A 300 1.61 3.97 37.06
CA ARG A 300 0.95 3.88 38.38
C ARG A 300 1.99 3.58 39.45
N THR A 301 2.06 4.41 40.47
CA THR A 301 2.89 4.14 41.65
C THR A 301 2.28 3.01 42.47
N VAL A 302 3.06 1.97 42.76
CA VAL A 302 2.65 0.81 43.56
C VAL A 302 3.76 0.52 44.58
N GLY A 303 3.49 0.79 45.85
CA GLY A 303 4.50 0.71 46.91
C GLY A 303 5.67 1.67 46.64
N ASN A 304 6.89 1.13 46.61
CA ASN A 304 8.12 1.87 46.28
C ASN A 304 8.48 1.81 44.78
N GLY A 305 7.66 1.19 43.94
CA GLY A 305 7.89 1.00 42.51
C GLY A 305 6.91 1.76 41.61
N VAL A 306 7.21 1.76 40.30
CA VAL A 306 6.32 2.30 39.27
C VAL A 306 5.93 1.16 38.33
N LEU A 307 4.63 0.95 38.17
CA LEU A 307 4.06 -0.02 37.25
C LEU A 307 3.65 0.68 35.95
N LEU A 308 4.11 0.14 34.82
CA LEU A 308 3.73 0.55 33.48
C LEU A 308 2.55 -0.31 33.01
N GLN A 309 1.39 0.31 32.81
CA GLN A 309 0.15 -0.38 32.42
C GLN A 309 -0.28 0.01 31.01
N PHE A 310 -0.66 -0.97 30.19
CA PHE A 310 -1.09 -0.75 28.81
C PHE A 310 -2.05 -1.84 28.34
N GLU A 311 -2.86 -1.55 27.32
CA GLU A 311 -3.75 -2.54 26.71
C GLU A 311 -2.96 -3.48 25.80
N PHE A 312 -2.99 -4.78 26.09
CA PHE A 312 -2.13 -5.76 25.42
C PHE A 312 -2.44 -5.89 23.92
N LYS A 313 -3.73 -5.88 23.55
CA LYS A 313 -4.14 -6.06 22.14
C LYS A 313 -3.77 -4.86 21.27
N GLU A 314 -3.94 -3.63 21.78
CA GLU A 314 -3.52 -2.41 21.10
C GLU A 314 -2.02 -2.43 20.81
N PHE A 315 -1.20 -2.73 21.82
CA PHE A 315 0.26 -2.78 21.66
C PHE A 315 0.69 -3.85 20.66
N ARG A 316 0.07 -5.03 20.73
CA ARG A 316 0.32 -6.11 19.77
C ARG A 316 -0.06 -5.71 18.33
N SER A 317 -1.20 -5.04 18.15
CA SER A 317 -1.67 -4.55 16.86
C SER A 317 -0.73 -3.51 16.25
N ILE A 318 -0.28 -2.53 17.05
CA ILE A 318 0.69 -1.52 16.61
C ILE A 318 2.01 -2.20 16.25
N ALA A 319 2.51 -3.11 17.08
CA ALA A 319 3.76 -3.82 16.84
C ALA A 319 3.71 -4.64 15.54
N GLN A 320 2.59 -5.31 15.25
CA GLN A 320 2.39 -6.01 13.98
C GLN A 320 2.28 -5.06 12.80
N SER A 321 1.57 -3.95 12.94
CA SER A 321 1.44 -2.95 11.88
C SER A 321 2.79 -2.36 11.49
N TRP A 322 3.63 -2.02 12.47
CA TRP A 322 5.00 -1.55 12.20
C TRP A 322 5.90 -2.62 11.60
N ARG A 323 5.73 -3.90 11.96
CA ARG A 323 6.43 -4.99 11.27
C ARG A 323 6.05 -5.07 9.79
N MET A 324 4.77 -4.92 9.46
CA MET A 324 4.32 -4.88 8.07
C MET A 324 4.87 -3.64 7.34
N LEU A 325 4.82 -2.46 7.96
CA LEU A 325 5.37 -1.21 7.40
C LEU A 325 6.86 -1.35 7.08
N ARG A 326 7.66 -1.93 7.98
CA ARG A 326 9.10 -2.15 7.75
C ARG A 326 9.35 -3.05 6.53
N GLU A 327 8.55 -4.08 6.34
CA GLU A 327 8.67 -4.95 5.17
C GLU A 327 8.19 -4.25 3.88
N ILE A 328 7.22 -3.34 3.96
CA ILE A 328 6.82 -2.48 2.84
C ILE A 328 7.95 -1.50 2.48
N ASP A 329 8.62 -0.91 3.47
CA ASP A 329 9.74 0.00 3.22
C ASP A 329 10.89 -0.72 2.50
N LYS A 330 11.28 -1.91 2.98
CA LYS A 330 12.27 -2.76 2.31
C LYS A 330 11.83 -3.18 0.91
N TRP A 331 10.56 -3.54 0.74
CA TRP A 331 10.00 -3.84 -0.58
C TRP A 331 10.13 -2.62 -1.49
N ASN A 332 9.83 -1.42 -1.01
CA ASN A 332 9.94 -0.20 -1.79
C ASN A 332 11.38 0.13 -2.17
N GLU A 333 12.34 -0.15 -1.29
CA GLU A 333 13.78 0.02 -1.54
C GLU A 333 14.31 -1.00 -2.57
N LYS A 334 13.98 -2.28 -2.42
CA LYS A 334 14.48 -3.38 -3.28
C LYS A 334 13.69 -3.53 -4.59
N GLY A 335 12.45 -3.05 -4.62
CA GLY A 335 11.48 -3.26 -5.69
C GLY A 335 10.72 -4.60 -5.63
N PHE A 336 11.07 -5.49 -4.69
CA PHE A 336 10.38 -6.76 -4.43
C PHE A 336 10.53 -7.18 -2.95
N VAL A 337 9.69 -8.10 -2.50
CA VAL A 337 9.79 -8.72 -1.17
C VAL A 337 10.73 -9.91 -1.25
N ASP A 338 11.85 -9.77 -0.56
CA ASP A 338 12.87 -10.81 -0.43
C ASP A 338 12.45 -11.83 0.64
N MET A 339 12.11 -13.04 0.19
CA MET A 339 11.62 -14.15 1.03
C MET A 339 12.76 -14.87 1.77
N ASP A 340 13.99 -14.78 1.26
CA ASP A 340 15.18 -15.44 1.81
C ASP A 340 16.04 -14.51 2.68
N GLU A 341 15.57 -13.26 2.87
CA GLU A 341 16.23 -12.30 3.74
C GLU A 341 16.29 -12.83 5.18
N LYS A 342 17.50 -13.11 5.66
CA LYS A 342 17.73 -13.48 7.05
C LYS A 342 17.31 -12.33 7.95
N GLU A 343 16.59 -12.64 9.03
CA GLU A 343 16.26 -11.65 10.07
C GLU A 343 17.56 -10.98 10.54
N GLU A 344 17.74 -9.69 10.21
CA GLU A 344 18.81 -8.90 10.79
C GLU A 344 18.57 -8.86 12.30
N LYS A 345 19.46 -9.47 13.09
CA LYS A 345 19.51 -9.20 14.53
C LYS A 345 19.64 -7.68 14.71
N PRO A 346 19.00 -7.07 15.72
CA PRO A 346 19.12 -5.64 15.97
C PRO A 346 20.60 -5.28 15.94
N LYS A 347 21.03 -4.50 14.95
CA LYS A 347 22.41 -4.07 14.83
C LYS A 347 22.72 -3.31 16.12
N LYS A 348 23.70 -3.78 16.89
CA LYS A 348 24.39 -2.90 17.84
C LYS A 348 24.82 -1.68 17.02
N LYS A 349 24.36 -0.49 17.43
CA LYS A 349 24.47 0.76 16.67
C LYS A 349 25.83 0.87 15.96
N SER A 350 25.77 1.21 14.67
CA SER A 350 26.88 1.83 13.96
C SER A 350 27.41 3.01 14.78
N GLY A 351 28.73 3.17 14.86
CA GLY A 351 29.40 4.18 15.71
C GLY A 351 29.24 5.63 15.25
N GLY A 352 28.08 6.01 14.73
CA GLY A 352 27.72 7.40 14.41
C GLY A 352 27.33 8.21 15.65
N PRO A 353 27.32 9.56 15.56
CA PRO A 353 26.87 10.42 16.64
C PRO A 353 25.39 10.16 16.95
N SER A 354 25.08 9.92 18.24
CA SER A 354 23.72 9.69 18.72
C SER A 354 23.30 10.77 19.71
N CYS A 355 21.99 11.02 19.80
CA CYS A 355 21.42 11.99 20.71
C CYS A 355 21.69 11.58 22.16
N PRO A 356 22.26 12.45 23.01
CA PRO A 356 22.53 12.11 24.40
C PRO A 356 21.25 11.93 25.24
N ALA A 357 20.11 12.47 24.80
CA ALA A 357 18.85 12.41 25.52
C ALA A 357 17.99 11.19 25.14
N CYS A 358 17.81 10.92 23.85
CA CYS A 358 16.92 9.85 23.38
C CYS A 358 17.63 8.75 22.59
N ALA A 359 18.96 8.83 22.47
CA ALA A 359 19.80 7.88 21.75
C ALA A 359 19.48 7.72 20.26
N ALA A 360 18.64 8.56 19.66
CA ALA A 360 18.39 8.59 18.22
C ALA A 360 19.67 8.88 17.43
N GLU A 361 19.80 8.33 16.22
CA GLU A 361 20.92 8.65 15.33
C GLU A 361 20.81 10.12 14.87
N LEU A 362 21.93 10.84 14.88
CA LEU A 362 21.98 12.24 14.48
C LEU A 362 22.57 12.37 13.08
N GLN A 363 21.95 13.21 12.26
CA GLN A 363 22.58 13.66 11.02
C GLN A 363 23.84 14.48 11.34
N ALA A 364 24.86 14.38 10.49
CA ALA A 364 26.08 15.15 10.62
C ALA A 364 25.75 16.66 10.70
N SER A 365 26.23 17.34 11.74
CA SER A 365 25.98 18.77 12.01
C SER A 365 24.55 19.15 12.46
N ALA A 366 23.71 18.20 12.89
CA ALA A 366 22.39 18.52 13.45
C ALA A 366 22.52 19.36 14.74
N LYS A 367 21.92 20.55 14.77
CA LYS A 367 21.88 21.43 15.97
C LYS A 367 20.85 20.99 17.01
N PHE A 368 19.86 20.20 16.60
CA PHE A 368 18.82 19.63 17.44
C PHE A 368 18.53 18.21 16.99
N CYS A 369 18.16 17.34 17.93
CA CYS A 369 17.66 16.02 17.63
C CYS A 369 16.27 16.13 17.01
N HIS A 370 16.10 15.58 15.80
CA HIS A 370 14.82 15.58 15.09
C HIS A 370 13.73 14.74 15.77
N GLU A 371 14.13 13.87 16.71
CA GLU A 371 13.24 12.91 17.36
C GLU A 371 12.72 13.42 18.72
N CYS A 372 13.58 13.97 19.58
CA CYS A 372 13.18 14.47 20.90
C CYS A 372 13.35 15.99 21.08
N GLY A 373 13.82 16.72 20.07
CA GLY A 373 14.05 18.18 20.15
C GLY A 373 15.25 18.60 20.99
N HIS A 374 16.04 17.66 21.53
CA HIS A 374 17.20 17.97 22.35
C HIS A 374 18.26 18.73 21.56
N LYS A 375 18.75 19.85 22.11
CA LYS A 375 19.78 20.67 21.48
C LYS A 375 21.13 19.95 21.52
N ILE A 376 21.74 19.75 20.36
CA ILE A 376 23.05 19.12 20.25
C ILE A 376 24.10 20.21 20.39
N THR A 377 24.73 20.27 21.56
CA THR A 377 25.93 21.10 21.75
C THR A 377 27.09 20.41 21.06
N ALA A 378 27.67 21.05 20.04
CA ALA A 378 28.92 20.58 19.45
C ALA A 378 29.95 20.41 20.57
N ALA A 379 30.61 19.25 20.65
CA ALA A 379 31.76 19.08 21.52
C ALA A 379 32.79 20.15 21.15
N ALA A 380 33.21 20.95 22.13
CA ALA A 380 34.26 21.95 21.98
C ALA A 380 35.60 21.31 21.65
#